data_AF-A0A932LNJ1-F1
#
_entry.id   AF-A0A932LNJ1-F1
#
_cell.length_a   1.000
_cell.length_b   1.000
_cell.length_c   1.000
_cell.angle_alpha   90.00
_cell.angle_beta   90.00
_cell.angle_gamma   90.00
#
_symmetry.space_group_name_H-M   'P 1'
#
loop_
_entity.id
_entity.type
_entity.pdbx_description
1 polymer ?
#
loop_
_entity_poly.entity_id
_entity_poly.type
_entity_poly.pdbx_seq_one_letter_code
_entity_poly.pdbx_strand_id
1 'polypeptide(L)' 'MKRALVLAGGGARGAYQVGMLQELVVNQGLDFTIIRGVSVGALNAAFLAQAPTKPNSLAALK' A
#
# COMPACT_ATOMS: atom_id res chain seq x y z
N MET A 1 -10.26 8.71 9.49
CA MET A 1 -8.86 9.10 9.79
C MET A 1 -8.02 8.91 8.55
N LYS A 2 -7.22 9.91 8.14
CA LYS A 2 -6.25 9.77 7.05
C LYS A 2 -4.98 9.12 7.60
N ARG A 3 -4.51 8.04 6.98
CA ARG A 3 -3.29 7.32 7.37
C ARG A 3 -2.26 7.43 6.25
N ALA A 4 -1.00 7.51 6.65
CA ALA A 4 0.14 7.46 5.74
C ALA A 4 0.93 6.18 5.96
N LEU A 5 1.37 5.56 4.87
CA LEU A 5 2.29 4.43 4.88
C LEU A 5 3.63 4.86 4.31
N VAL A 6 4.71 4.65 5.07
CA VAL A 6 6.08 4.99 4.67
C VAL A 6 6.93 3.72 4.66
N LEU A 7 7.37 3.30 3.48
CA LEU A 7 8.14 2.08 3.28
C LEU A 7 9.64 2.40 3.13
N ALA A 8 10.43 1.91 4.08
CA ALA A 8 11.88 2.04 4.03
C ALA A 8 12.50 1.19 2.90
N GLY A 9 13.73 1.52 2.51
CA GLY A 9 14.55 0.68 1.63
C GLY A 9 15.01 -0.60 2.33
N GLY A 10 15.67 -1.49 1.58
CA GLY A 10 16.15 -2.75 2.14
C GLY A 10 16.54 -3.86 1.15
N GLY A 11 16.59 -3.57 -0.16
CA GLY A 11 16.92 -4.55 -1.19
C GLY A 11 16.01 -5.79 -1.14
N ALA A 12 16.61 -6.98 -1.06
CA ALA A 12 15.88 -8.25 -0.98
C ALA A 12 14.92 -8.33 0.23
N ARG A 13 15.19 -7.62 1.33
CA ARG A 13 14.30 -7.58 2.50
C ARG A 13 12.95 -6.90 2.23
N GLY A 14 12.80 -6.24 1.07
CA GLY A 14 11.51 -5.76 0.58
C GLY A 14 10.45 -6.86 0.45
N ALA A 15 10.85 -8.13 0.29
CA ALA A 15 9.92 -9.27 0.28
C ALA A 15 9.12 -9.41 1.60
N TYR A 16 9.74 -9.11 2.75
CA TYR A 16 9.04 -9.11 4.03
C TYR A 16 7.95 -8.03 4.09
N GLN A 17 8.16 -6.88 3.43
CA GLN A 17 7.16 -5.82 3.36
C GLN A 17 5.90 -6.29 2.64
N VAL A 18 6.02 -7.14 1.62
CA VAL A 18 4.84 -7.67 0.89
C VAL A 18 3.95 -8.49 1.80
N GLY A 19 4.51 -9.35 2.65
CA GLY A 19 3.75 -10.11 3.65
C GLY A 19 3.06 -9.20 4.67
N MET A 20 3.75 -8.16 5.15
CA MET A 20 3.17 -7.13 6.01
C MET A 20 2.02 -6.38 5.34
N LEU A 21 2.17 -6.01 4.05
CA LEU A 21 1.13 -5.33 3.29
C LEU A 21 -0.11 -6.21 3.10
N GLN A 22 0.06 -7.50 2.83
CA GLN A 22 -1.04 -8.46 2.74
C GLN A 22 -1.87 -8.47 4.03
N GLU A 23 -1.21 -8.54 5.18
CA GLU A 23 -1.89 -8.53 6.48
C GLU A 23 -2.63 -7.21 6.72
N LEU A 24 -1.95 -6.07 6.58
CA LEU A 24 -2.52 -4.77 6.92
C LEU A 24 -3.63 -4.34 5.95
N VAL A 25 -3.43 -4.54 4.64
CA VAL A 25 -4.35 -4.02 3.61
C VAL A 25 -5.48 -5.02 3.35
N VAL A 26 -5.17 -6.32 3.23
CA VAL A 26 -6.17 -7.32 2.83
C VAL A 26 -6.89 -7.89 4.05
N ASN A 27 -6.15 -8.37 5.05
CA ASN A 27 -6.77 -9.06 6.19
C ASN A 27 -7.39 -8.06 7.19
N GLN A 28 -6.69 -6.97 7.49
CA GLN A 28 -7.16 -5.94 8.43
C GLN A 28 -7.95 -4.81 7.75
N GLY A 29 -7.96 -4.74 6.42
CA GLY A 29 -8.69 -3.72 5.67
C GLY A 29 -8.21 -2.29 5.94
N LEU A 30 -6.94 -2.09 6.31
CA LEU A 30 -6.41 -0.76 6.54
C LEU A 30 -6.17 -0.05 5.20
N ASP A 31 -6.75 1.14 5.09
CA ASP A 31 -6.57 1.99 3.92
C ASP A 31 -5.55 3.11 4.19
N PHE A 32 -4.76 3.45 3.17
CA PHE A 32 -3.67 4.41 3.22
C PHE A 32 -3.82 5.43 2.10
N THR A 33 -4.24 6.64 2.47
CA THR A 33 -4.45 7.75 1.53
C THR A 33 -3.15 8.40 1.06
N ILE A 34 -2.04 8.12 1.76
CA ILE A 34 -0.71 8.63 1.42
C ILE A 34 0.25 7.44 1.49
N ILE A 35 0.97 7.17 0.41
CA ILE A 35 1.96 6.11 0.34
C ILE A 35 3.28 6.72 -0.14
N ARG A 36 4.35 6.50 0.63
CA ARG A 36 5.71 6.96 0.31
C ARG A 36 6.67 5.78 0.45
N GLY A 37 7.73 5.77 -0.32
CA GLY A 37 8.80 4.79 -0.14
C GLY A 37 10.11 5.21 -0.78
N VAL A 38 11.19 4.53 -0.40
CA VAL A 38 12.54 4.73 -0.95
C VAL A 38 13.13 3.38 -1.40
N SER A 39 13.86 3.37 -2.54
CA SER A 39 14.46 2.14 -3.10
C SER A 39 13.41 1.03 -3.29
N VAL A 40 13.63 -0.19 -2.78
CA VAL A 40 12.62 -1.27 -2.86
C VAL A 40 11.28 -0.89 -2.22
N GLY A 41 11.31 -0.06 -1.17
CA GLY A 41 10.09 0.48 -0.56
C GLY A 41 9.33 1.39 -1.51
N ALA A 42 10.01 2.12 -2.41
CA ALA A 42 9.35 2.92 -3.44
C ALA A 42 8.65 2.03 -4.49
N LEU A 43 9.25 0.90 -4.85
CA LEU A 43 8.64 -0.07 -5.77
C LEU A 43 7.37 -0.67 -5.14
N ASN A 44 7.46 -1.15 -3.90
CA ASN A 44 6.30 -1.68 -3.17
C ASN A 44 5.21 -0.62 -2.98
N ALA A 45 5.59 0.62 -2.67
CA ALA A 45 4.67 1.75 -2.54
C ALA A 45 3.94 2.06 -3.86
N ALA A 46 4.67 2.11 -4.97
CA ALA A 46 4.12 2.36 -6.30
C ALA A 46 3.20 1.22 -6.76
N PHE A 47 3.54 -0.03 -6.43
CA PHE A 47 2.69 -1.17 -6.72
C PHE A 47 1.39 -1.13 -5.89
N LEU A 48 1.49 -0.86 -4.59
CA LEU A 48 0.33 -0.74 -3.72
C LEU A 48 -0.58 0.42 -4.13
N ALA A 49 -0.03 1.55 -4.56
CA ALA A 49 -0.80 2.71 -5.01
C ALA A 49 -1.65 2.44 -6.27
N GLN A 50 -1.31 1.40 -7.05
CA GLN A 50 -2.08 0.96 -8.21
C GLN A 50 -3.19 -0.02 -7.83
N ALA A 51 -3.20 -0.53 -6.60
CA ALA A 51 -4.26 -1.42 -6.15
C ALA A 51 -5.61 -0.70 -6.29
N PRO A 52 -6.66 -1.40 -6.76
CA PRO A 52 -7.98 -0.81 -6.84
C PRO A 52 -8.38 -0.35 -5.45
N THR A 53 -8.44 0.97 -5.27
CA THR A 53 -9.15 1.55 -4.14
C THR A 53 -10.58 1.08 -4.31
N LYS A 54 -11.17 0.40 -3.31
CA LYS A 54 -12.58 0.00 -3.40
C LYS A 54 -13.39 1.27 -3.71
N PRO A 55 -13.91 1.44 -4.94
CA PRO A 55 -14.57 2.69 -5.30
C PRO A 55 -16.01 2.52 -4.88
N ASN A 56 -16.30 2.86 -3.63
CA ASN A 56 -17.65 2.98 -3.08
C ASN A 56 -17.68 3.91 -1.85
N SER A 57 -17.17 5.12 -2.00
CA SER A 57 -17.95 6.29 -1.58
C SER A 57 -18.76 6.89 -2.74
N LEU A 58 -18.92 6.16 -3.86
CA LEU A 58 -20.13 6.00 -4.70
C LEU A 58 -19.75 5.49 -6.10
N ALA A 59 -19.79 4.18 -6.29
CA ALA A 59 -19.63 3.45 -7.55
C ALA A 59 -18.34 3.70 -8.34
N ALA A 60 -17.83 2.66 -8.97
CA ALA A 60 -17.13 2.77 -10.22
C ALA A 60 -17.93 3.70 -11.17
N LEU A 61 -17.59 4.99 -11.21
CA LEU A 61 -18.33 5.96 -12.02
C LEU A 61 -17.70 6.01 -13.40
N LYS A 62 -18.19 5.07 -14.21
CA LYS A 62 -18.07 4.88 -15.68
C LYS A 62 -16.74 4.33 -16.19
#